data_AF-A0A439DPQ5-F1
#
_entry.id   AF-A0A439DPQ5-F1
#
_cell.length_a   1.000
_cell.length_b   1.000
_cell.length_c   1.000
_cell.angle_alpha   90.00
_cell.angle_beta   90.00
_cell.angle_gamma   90.00
#
_symmetry.space_group_name_H-M   'P 1'
#
loop_
_entity.id
_entity.type
_entity.pdbx_description
1 polymer ?
#
loop_
_entity_poly.entity_id
_entity_poly.type
_entity_poly.pdbx_seq_one_letter_code
_entity_poly.pdbx_strand_id
1 'polypeptide(L)' 'MPQQESIEAIDTDEAAKILGCSTRYIRRIASDLDGQRIAGRWIFNRATVTEYADAKRTRTDG' A
#
# COMPACT_ATOMS: atom_id res chain seq x y z
N MET A 1 11.91 -2.84 -22.75
CA MET A 1 10.51 -3.21 -22.43
C MET A 1 10.12 -2.43 -21.19
N PRO A 2 9.37 -1.30 -21.27
CA PRO A 2 8.78 -0.73 -20.08
C PRO A 2 7.67 -1.71 -19.65
N GLN A 3 7.87 -2.38 -18.53
CA GLN A 3 6.93 -3.36 -18.01
C GLN A 3 5.68 -2.61 -17.57
N GLN A 4 4.54 -3.07 -18.10
CA GLN A 4 3.21 -2.52 -17.90
C GLN A 4 2.98 -2.09 -16.45
N GLU A 5 2.85 -0.78 -16.26
CA GLU A 5 2.42 -0.14 -15.02
C GLU A 5 0.92 -0.41 -14.85
N SER A 6 0.58 -1.67 -14.55
CA SER A 6 -0.77 -2.01 -14.15
C SER A 6 -0.99 -1.37 -12.79
N ILE A 7 -1.78 -0.30 -12.77
CA ILE A 7 -2.35 0.31 -11.56
C ILE A 7 -3.25 -0.77 -10.93
N GLU A 8 -2.61 -1.68 -10.21
CA GLU A 8 -3.29 -2.79 -9.55
C GLU A 8 -3.86 -2.24 -8.25
N ALA A 9 -5.17 -1.98 -8.30
CA ALA A 9 -5.96 -1.60 -7.16
C ALA A 9 -6.07 -2.79 -6.20
N ILE A 10 -5.45 -2.67 -5.04
CA ILE A 10 -5.47 -3.67 -3.97
C ILE A 10 -6.29 -3.16 -2.79
N ASP A 11 -6.86 -4.08 -2.03
CA ASP A 11 -7.61 -3.73 -0.83
C ASP A 11 -6.71 -3.60 0.41
N THR A 12 -7.33 -3.27 1.54
CA THR A 12 -6.64 -3.22 2.85
C THR A 12 -5.93 -4.51 3.22
N ASP A 13 -6.44 -5.67 2.82
CA ASP A 13 -5.94 -6.97 3.27
C ASP A 13 -4.69 -7.34 2.48
N GLU A 14 -4.72 -7.14 1.16
CA GLU A 14 -3.55 -7.28 0.29
C GLU A 14 -2.45 -6.26 0.65
N ALA A 15 -2.81 -5.00 0.91
CA ALA A 15 -1.84 -4.00 1.35
C ALA A 15 -1.18 -4.40 2.69
N ALA A 16 -1.94 -4.99 3.62
CA ALA A 16 -1.41 -5.48 4.88
C ALA A 16 -0.37 -6.60 4.69
N LYS A 17 -0.63 -7.53 3.75
CA LYS A 17 0.29 -8.61 3.40
C LYS A 17 1.60 -8.07 2.82
N ILE A 18 1.52 -7.06 1.94
CA ILE A 18 2.71 -6.44 1.32
C ILE A 18 3.57 -5.72 2.36
N LEU A 19 2.95 -4.91 3.23
CA LEU A 19 3.69 -4.20 4.28
C LEU A 19 4.07 -5.08 5.47
N GLY A 20 3.56 -6.31 5.54
CA GLY A 20 3.72 -7.19 6.70
C GLY A 20 3.14 -6.59 7.99
N CYS A 21 2.03 -5.86 7.89
CA CYS A 21 1.43 -5.13 9.00
C CYS A 21 -0.06 -5.45 9.17
N SER A 22 -0.67 -4.97 10.26
CA SER A 22 -2.10 -5.18 10.48
C SER A 22 -2.96 -4.29 9.58
N THR A 23 -4.13 -4.77 9.16
CA THR A 23 -5.11 -3.98 8.40
C THR A 23 -5.55 -2.71 9.13
N ARG A 24 -5.56 -2.74 10.47
CA ARG A 24 -5.78 -1.56 11.32
C ARG A 24 -4.72 -0.48 11.10
N TYR A 25 -3.45 -0.88 10.96
CA TYR A 25 -2.36 0.05 10.66
C TYR A 25 -2.50 0.61 9.25
N ILE A 26 -2.80 -0.22 8.25
CA ILE A 26 -3.08 0.25 6.87
C ILE A 26 -4.16 1.32 6.86
N ARG A 27 -5.28 1.11 7.56
CA ARG A 27 -6.36 2.11 7.65
C ARG A 27 -5.91 3.42 8.30
N ARG A 28 -4.95 3.37 9.23
CA ARG A 28 -4.40 4.56 9.89
C ARG A 28 -3.46 5.34 8.97
N ILE A 29 -2.63 4.65 8.19
CA ILE A 29 -1.73 5.27 7.20
C ILE A 29 -2.37 5.36 5.81
N ALA A 30 -3.70 5.15 5.71
CA ALA A 30 -4.38 5.09 4.43
C ALA A 30 -4.27 6.42 3.67
N SER A 31 -4.29 7.54 4.40
CA SER A 31 -4.05 8.87 3.84
C SER A 31 -2.62 9.05 3.31
N ASP A 32 -1.64 8.37 3.90
CA ASP A 32 -0.23 8.44 3.47
C ASP A 32 0.03 7.55 2.23
N LEU A 33 -0.80 6.53 2.03
CA LEU A 33 -0.72 5.57 0.91
C LEU A 33 -1.61 5.97 -0.29
N ASP A 34 -2.11 7.21 -0.32
CA ASP A 34 -3.11 7.68 -1.28
C ASP A 34 -4.32 6.74 -1.40
N GLY A 35 -4.72 6.17 -0.27
CA GLY A 35 -5.87 5.27 -0.17
C GLY A 35 -7.16 5.98 -0.59
N GLN A 36 -7.91 5.35 -1.47
CA GLN A 36 -9.20 5.83 -1.93
C GLN A 36 -10.34 5.01 -1.32
N ARG A 37 -11.38 5.70 -0.86
CA ARG A 37 -12.57 5.04 -0.33
C ARG A 37 -13.64 4.92 -1.41
N ILE A 38 -13.69 3.77 -2.07
CA ILE A 38 -14.63 3.46 -3.17
C ILE A 38 -15.71 2.51 -2.62
N ALA A 39 -16.99 2.92 -2.71
CA ALA A 39 -18.14 2.12 -2.25
C ALA A 39 -18.00 1.56 -0.81
N GLY A 40 -17.38 2.34 0.09
CA GLY A 40 -17.17 1.96 1.50
C GLY A 40 -15.98 1.03 1.74
N ARG A 41 -15.22 0.67 0.71
CA ARG A 41 -13.98 -0.12 0.79
C ARG A 41 -12.77 0.77 0.59
N TRP A 42 -11.66 0.44 1.26
CA TRP A 42 -10.37 1.07 1.02
C TRP A 42 -9.68 0.36 -0.14
N ILE A 43 -9.27 1.15 -1.12
CA ILE A 43 -8.53 0.73 -2.30
C ILE A 43 -7.22 1.51 -2.33
N PHE A 44 -6.13 0.81 -2.58
CA PHE A 44 -4.78 1.35 -2.65
C PHE A 44 -4.13 0.96 -3.96
N ASN A 45 -3.17 1.76 -4.41
CA ASN A 45 -2.33 1.37 -5.54
C ASN A 45 -1.21 0.45 -5.05
N ARG A 46 -1.10 -0.75 -5.61
CA ARG A 46 -0.03 -1.70 -5.28
C ARG A 46 1.36 -1.11 -5.45
N ALA A 47 1.58 -0.28 -6.46
CA ALA A 47 2.87 0.37 -6.69
C ALA A 47 3.25 1.28 -5.51
N THR A 48 2.36 2.20 -5.12
CA THR A 48 2.53 3.10 -3.98
C THR A 48 2.77 2.34 -2.67
N VAL A 49 2.01 1.27 -2.44
CA VAL A 49 2.12 0.41 -1.25
C VAL A 49 3.48 -0.30 -1.20
N THR A 50 3.98 -0.77 -2.34
CA THR A 50 5.29 -1.43 -2.45
C THR A 50 6.43 -0.43 -2.23
N GLU A 51 6.37 0.74 -2.89
CA GLU A 51 7.35 1.81 -2.73
C GLU A 51 7.43 2.29 -1.27
N TYR A 52 6.28 2.45 -0.60
CA TYR A 52 6.23 2.79 0.81
C TYR A 52 6.91 1.71 1.69
N ALA A 53 6.69 0.43 1.38
CA ALA A 53 7.32 -0.66 2.11
C ALA A 53 8.85 -0.63 1.97
N ASP A 54 9.36 -0.38 0.76
CA ASP A 54 10.79 -0.27 0.48
C ASP A 54 11.41 0.96 1.16
N ALA A 55 10.74 2.11 1.12
CA ALA A 55 11.14 3.32 1.83
C ALA A 55 11.14 3.14 3.37
N LYS A 56 10.25 2.30 3.91
CA LYS A 56 10.20 1.99 5.35
C LYS A 56 11.33 1.06 5.79
N ARG A 57 11.68 0.07 4.96
CA ARG A 57 12.81 -0.84 5.21
C ARG A 57 14.12 -0.07 5.29
N THR A 58 14.40 0.76 4.29
CA THR A 58 15.63 1.57 4.23
C THR A 58 15.81 2.54 5.40
N ARG A 59 14.71 2.95 6.08
CA ARG A 59 14.77 3.79 7.30
C ARG A 59 14.97 3.03 8.60
N THR A 60 14.63 1.74 8.65
CA THR A 60 14.68 0.94 9.90
C THR A 60 16.00 0.19 10.04
N ASP A 61 16.77 0.11 8.96
CA ASP A 61 18.09 -0.52 8.91
C ASP A 61 19.19 0.54 9.13
N GLY A 62 19.31 1.04 10.37
CA GLY A 62 20.31 2.05 10.78
C GLY A 62 20.63 1.98 12.27
#